data_AF-A0AB73K783-F1
#
_entry.id   AF-A0AB73K783-F1
#
_cell.length_a   1.000
_cell.length_b   1.000
_cell.length_c   1.000
_cell.angle_alpha   90.00
_cell.angle_beta   90.00
_cell.angle_gamma   90.00
#
_symmetry.space_group_name_H-M   'P 1'
#
loop_
_entity.id
_entity.type
_entity.pdbx_description
1 polymer ?
#
loop_
_entity_poly.entity_id
_entity_poly.type
_entity_poly.pdbx_seq_one_letter_code
_entity_poly.pdbx_strand_id
1 'polypeptide(L)'
;MAGPLAWIQIGSMAGADITLPSHLLRAANLQIMGSGKGSLTRPGILAELPSLAAEIASGTFAVNPLALPLAQVEQAWSIPTTLGQRIVLAPAN
;
A
#
# COMPACT_ATOMS: atom_id res chain seq x y z
N MET A 1 13.50 -26.27 7.28
CA MET A 1 14.40 -25.09 7.25
C MET A 1 13.53 -23.85 7.11
N ALA A 2 13.79 -22.78 7.85
CA ALA A 2 13.05 -21.53 7.68
C ALA A 2 13.37 -20.91 6.31
N GLY A 3 12.34 -20.40 5.61
CA GLY A 3 12.49 -19.72 4.33
C GLY A 3 13.21 -18.38 4.46
N PRO A 4 13.58 -17.73 3.33
CA PRO A 4 14.17 -16.40 3.35
C PRO A 4 13.23 -15.37 4.00
N LEU A 5 13.81 -14.39 4.70
CA LEU A 5 13.08 -13.22 5.17
C LEU A 5 13.02 -12.21 4.02
N ALA A 6 11.82 -11.93 3.50
CA ALA A 6 11.63 -10.92 2.46
C ALA A 6 11.18 -9.59 3.07
N TRP A 7 11.99 -8.54 2.92
CA TRP A 7 11.62 -7.16 3.21
C TRP A 7 11.17 -6.47 1.91
N ILE A 8 9.90 -6.11 1.84
CA ILE A 8 9.30 -5.41 0.69
C ILE A 8 9.15 -3.93 1.02
N GLN A 9 9.98 -3.09 0.40
CA GLN A 9 9.99 -1.64 0.63
C GLN A 9 8.97 -0.94 -0.29
N ILE A 10 7.91 -0.38 0.30
CA ILE A 10 6.79 0.24 -0.45
C ILE A 10 6.72 1.76 -0.36
N GLY A 11 7.47 2.40 0.54
CA GLY A 11 7.41 3.85 0.71
C GLY A 11 8.33 4.38 1.82
N SER A 12 8.33 5.71 1.97
CA SER A 12 9.27 6.47 2.81
C SER A 12 8.59 7.40 3.82
N MET A 13 7.32 7.14 4.20
CA MET A 13 6.59 8.00 5.15
C MET A 13 7.29 8.13 6.52
N ALA A 14 8.03 7.09 6.94
CA ALA A 14 8.77 7.09 8.20
C ALA A 14 10.20 7.65 8.08
N GLY A 15 10.65 8.00 6.87
CA GLY A 15 12.02 8.44 6.60
C GLY A 15 12.53 7.99 5.24
N ALA A 16 13.55 8.68 4.74
CA ALA A 16 14.17 8.36 3.45
C ALA A 16 15.11 7.14 3.53
N ASP A 17 15.71 6.90 4.70
CA ASP A 17 16.73 5.89 4.90
C ASP A 17 16.24 4.71 5.73
N ILE A 18 16.83 3.54 5.47
CA ILE A 18 16.72 2.36 6.35
C ILE A 18 18.06 2.14 7.05
N THR A 19 18.03 1.93 8.38
CA THR A 19 19.22 1.53 9.14
C THR A 19 19.15 0.04 9.42
N LEU A 20 20.11 -0.73 8.89
CA LEU A 20 20.12 -2.19 9.01
C LEU A 20 21.31 -2.68 9.84
N PRO A 21 21.08 -3.29 11.02
CA PRO A 21 22.15 -3.92 11.78
C PRO A 21 22.83 -5.07 11.01
N SER A 22 24.17 -5.03 10.94
CA SER A 22 24.96 -5.98 10.14
C SER A 22 24.83 -7.45 10.58
N HIS A 23 24.38 -7.73 11.80
CA HIS A 23 24.14 -9.10 12.26
C HIS A 23 22.96 -9.75 11.55
N LEU A 24 21.93 -8.98 11.15
CA LEU A 24 20.76 -9.53 10.44
C LEU A 24 21.13 -10.11 9.08
N LEU A 25 22.12 -9.52 8.39
CA LEU A 25 22.64 -10.00 7.10
C LEU A 25 23.28 -11.39 7.18
N ARG A 26 23.75 -11.81 8.37
CA ARG A 26 24.40 -13.11 8.58
C ARG A 26 23.56 -14.08 9.39
N ALA A 27 22.59 -13.58 10.16
CA ALA A 27 21.70 -14.38 11.00
C ALA A 27 20.49 -14.93 10.23
N ALA A 28 20.09 -14.28 9.14
CA ALA A 28 18.97 -14.70 8.30
C ALA A 28 19.34 -14.63 6.81
N ASN A 29 18.68 -15.45 6.00
CA ASN A 29 18.69 -15.30 4.55
C ASN A 29 17.78 -14.11 4.17
N LEU A 30 18.27 -12.89 4.37
CA LEU A 30 17.52 -11.64 4.15
C LEU A 30 17.52 -11.26 2.67
N GLN A 31 16.33 -11.03 2.12
CA GLN A 31 16.10 -10.46 0.80
C GLN A 31 15.45 -9.07 0.94
N ILE A 32 16.01 -8.07 0.27
CA ILE A 32 15.47 -6.70 0.27
C ILE A 32 15.01 -6.38 -1.16
N MET A 33 13.74 -6.03 -1.31
CA MET A 33 13.12 -5.73 -2.61
C MET A 33 12.38 -4.40 -2.56
N GLY A 34 12.55 -3.58 -3.60
CA GLY A 34 11.77 -2.36 -3.79
C GLY A 34 10.49 -2.63 -4.56
N SER A 35 9.35 -2.23 -4.01
CA SER A 35 8.04 -2.28 -4.66
C SER A 35 7.43 -0.88 -4.69
N GLY A 36 7.75 -0.13 -5.74
CA GLY A 36 7.21 1.20 -5.97
C GLY A 36 6.44 1.28 -7.29
N LYS A 37 5.86 2.45 -7.57
CA LYS A 37 5.18 2.72 -8.84
C LYS A 37 6.05 2.41 -10.08
N GLY A 38 7.38 2.53 -9.97
CA GLY A 38 8.32 2.21 -11.04
C GLY A 38 8.58 0.70 -11.25
N SER A 39 8.23 -0.15 -10.27
CA SER A 39 8.47 -1.59 -10.31
C SER A 39 7.40 -2.35 -11.11
N LEU A 40 6.32 -1.67 -11.53
CA LEU A 40 5.17 -2.28 -12.18
C LEU A 40 4.99 -1.73 -13.61
N THR A 41 4.77 -2.62 -14.57
CA THR A 41 4.38 -2.23 -15.93
C THR A 41 2.88 -1.96 -15.97
N ARG A 42 2.42 -1.04 -16.83
CA ARG A 42 0.97 -0.79 -17.01
C ARG A 42 0.21 -2.07 -17.38
N PRO A 43 0.69 -2.91 -18.32
CA PRO A 43 0.02 -4.18 -18.62
C PRO A 43 -0.03 -5.12 -17.42
N GLY A 44 1.05 -5.18 -16.62
CA GLY A 44 1.07 -5.98 -15.39
C GLY A 44 0.02 -5.52 -14.38
N ILE A 45 -0.12 -4.21 -14.16
CA ILE A 45 -1.19 -3.67 -13.29
C ILE A 45 -2.57 -4.08 -13.82
N LEU A 46 -2.83 -3.88 -15.10
CA LEU A 46 -4.13 -4.21 -15.71
C LEU A 46 -4.47 -5.70 -15.60
N ALA A 47 -3.46 -6.58 -15.68
CA ALA A 47 -3.66 -8.02 -15.54
C ALA A 47 -4.09 -8.43 -14.12
N GLU A 48 -3.64 -7.72 -13.09
CA GLU A 48 -3.94 -8.01 -11.69
C GLU A 48 -5.24 -7.35 -11.18
N LEU A 49 -5.74 -6.31 -11.84
CA LEU A 49 -6.95 -5.60 -11.39
C LEU A 49 -8.20 -6.50 -11.26
N PRO A 50 -8.49 -7.44 -12.18
CA PRO A 50 -9.70 -8.26 -12.08
C PRO A 50 -9.72 -9.17 -10.85
N SER A 51 -8.61 -9.84 -10.53
CA SER A 51 -8.51 -10.72 -9.35
C SER A 51 -8.60 -9.89 -8.07
N LEU A 52 -7.92 -8.75 -8.01
CA LEU A 52 -8.01 -7.82 -6.88
C LEU A 52 -9.45 -7.33 -6.68
N ALA A 53 -10.15 -6.94 -7.75
CA ALA A 53 -11.53 -6.48 -7.67
C ALA A 53 -12.47 -7.58 -7.16
N ALA A 54 -12.27 -8.83 -7.59
CA ALA A 54 -13.04 -9.97 -7.11
C ALA A 54 -12.86 -10.18 -5.59
N GLU A 55 -11.63 -10.11 -5.08
CA GLU A 55 -11.34 -10.26 -3.65
C GLU A 55 -11.87 -9.10 -2.79
N ILE A 56 -11.93 -7.88 -3.35
CA ILE A 56 -12.59 -6.75 -2.69
C ILE A 56 -14.10 -6.98 -2.65
N ALA A 57 -14.70 -7.39 -3.77
CA ALA A 57 -16.13 -7.61 -3.89
C ALA A 57 -16.64 -8.79 -3.05
N SER A 58 -15.82 -9.83 -2.87
CA SER A 58 -16.11 -10.96 -1.98
C SER A 58 -15.99 -10.62 -0.50
N GLY A 59 -15.43 -9.45 -0.16
CA GLY A 59 -15.17 -9.04 1.22
C GLY A 59 -13.94 -9.71 1.84
N THR A 60 -13.07 -10.36 1.05
CA THR A 60 -11.80 -10.93 1.54
C THR A 60 -10.92 -9.83 2.13
N PHE A 61 -10.91 -8.65 1.50
CA PHE A 61 -10.20 -7.48 1.99
C PHE A 61 -11.13 -6.55 2.76
N ALA A 62 -10.75 -6.23 4.01
CA ALA A 62 -11.39 -5.18 4.78
C ALA A 62 -11.07 -3.81 4.17
N VAL A 63 -12.05 -3.23 3.48
CA VAL A 63 -11.99 -1.87 2.93
C VAL A 63 -12.88 -0.93 3.75
N ASN A 64 -12.34 0.22 4.16
CA ASN A 64 -13.06 1.21 4.97
C ASN A 64 -13.00 2.61 4.29
N PRO A 65 -13.73 2.81 3.19
CA PRO A 65 -13.75 4.09 2.50
C PRO A 65 -14.60 5.13 3.26
N LEU A 66 -14.08 6.34 3.36
CA LEU A 66 -14.84 7.55 3.73
C LEU A 66 -15.06 8.36 2.46
N ALA A 67 -16.24 8.20 1.84
CA ALA A 67 -16.60 8.95 0.65
C ALA A 67 -16.91 10.42 1.00
N LEU A 68 -16.26 11.35 0.30
CA LEU A 68 -16.51 12.79 0.41
C LEU A 68 -16.75 13.39 -0.98
N PRO A 69 -17.62 14.41 -1.12
CA PRO A 69 -17.74 15.14 -2.37
C PRO A 69 -16.41 15.75 -2.80
N LEU A 70 -16.10 15.77 -4.09
CA LEU A 70 -14.91 16.42 -4.63
C LEU A 70 -14.86 17.91 -4.26
N ALA A 71 -16.01 18.57 -4.13
CA ALA A 71 -16.12 19.95 -3.65
C ALA A 71 -15.54 20.16 -2.25
N GLN A 72 -15.36 19.09 -1.46
CA GLN A 72 -14.77 19.13 -0.12
C GLN A 72 -13.27 18.81 -0.09
N VAL A 73 -12.60 18.74 -1.25
CA VAL A 73 -11.18 18.36 -1.34
C VAL A 73 -10.27 19.20 -0.44
N GLU A 74 -10.56 20.49 -0.29
CA GLU A 74 -9.78 21.38 0.57
C GLU A 74 -9.93 21.02 2.05
N GLN A 75 -11.15 20.69 2.49
CA GLN A 75 -11.40 20.29 3.88
C GLN A 75 -10.89 18.88 4.17
N ALA A 76 -10.90 18.00 3.16
CA ALA A 76 -10.53 16.59 3.29
C ALA A 76 -9.12 16.37 3.90
N TRP A 77 -8.17 17.26 3.62
CA TRP A 77 -6.81 17.19 4.16
C TRP A 77 -6.73 17.27 5.68
N SER A 78 -7.71 17.93 6.31
CA SER A 78 -7.73 18.18 7.76
C SER A 78 -8.70 17.24 8.50
N ILE A 79 -9.42 16.38 7.78
CA ILE A 79 -10.37 15.46 8.40
C ILE A 79 -9.61 14.34 9.09
N PRO A 80 -9.78 14.15 10.42
CA PRO A 80 -9.18 13.02 11.11
C PRO A 80 -9.77 11.71 10.58
N THR A 81 -8.90 10.78 10.24
CA THR A 81 -9.29 9.42 9.85
C THR A 81 -8.90 8.42 10.93
N THR A 82 -9.71 7.39 11.09
CA THR A 82 -9.36 6.26 11.94
C THR A 82 -8.39 5.31 11.23
N LEU A 83 -7.69 4.46 11.99
CA LEU A 83 -6.78 3.47 11.40
C LEU A 83 -7.51 2.61 10.36
N GLY A 84 -6.92 2.49 9.17
CA GLY A 84 -7.50 1.72 8.06
C GLY A 84 -8.56 2.45 7.25
N GLN A 85 -9.06 3.61 7.71
CA GLN A 85 -10.00 4.42 6.93
C GLN A 85 -9.28 5.16 5.79
N ARG A 86 -9.93 5.27 4.64
CA ARG A 86 -9.36 5.93 3.45
C ARG A 86 -10.36 6.91 2.86
N ILE A 87 -9.97 8.18 2.74
CA ILE A 87 -10.78 9.19 2.06
C ILE A 87 -10.87 8.84 0.57
N VAL A 88 -12.09 8.86 0.03
CA VAL A 88 -12.36 8.72 -1.40
C VAL A 88 -13.14 9.95 -1.84
N LEU A 89 -12.55 10.75 -2.74
CA LEU A 89 -13.23 11.92 -3.30
C LEU A 89 -14.07 11.47 -4.51
N ALA A 90 -15.38 11.58 -4.38
CA ALA A 90 -16.32 11.27 -5.44
C ALA A 90 -16.70 12.56 -6.18
N PRO A 91 -16.66 12.59 -7.53
CA PRO A 91 -17.27 13.68 -8.27
C PRO A 91 -18.75 13.80 -7.89
N ALA A 92 -19.29 15.02 -7.89
CA ALA A 92 -20.73 15.19 -7.83
C ALA A 92 -21.32 14.50 -9.08
N ASN A 93 -22.31 13.62 -8.88
CA ASN A 93 -23.15 13.16 -9.97
C ASN A 93 -23.89 14.35 -10.59
#